data_AF-A0A354J3V7-F1
#
_entry.id   AF-A0A354J3V7-F1
#
_cell.length_a   1.000
_cell.length_b   1.000
_cell.length_c   1.000
_cell.angle_alpha   90.00
_cell.angle_beta   90.00
_cell.angle_gamma   90.00
#
_symmetry.space_group_name_H-M   'P 1'
#
loop_
_entity.id
_entity.type
_entity.pdbx_description
1 polymer ?
#
loop_
_entity_poly.entity_id
_entity_poly.type
_entity_poly.pdbx_seq_one_letter_code
_entity_poly.pdbx_strand_id
1 'polypeptide(L)'
;TGGVMAKVASTAGAIGYVSLDVLDDSVTAVQLEGVEATPENIKAGNYFLSRPFVMATKGEISEQNELVQAFFEYISSEEGKTLIESVGLIPAD
;
A
#
# COMPACT_ATOMS: atom_id res chain seq x y z
N THR A 1 5.94 9.82 -1.88
CA THR A 1 7.25 9.59 -1.19
C THR A 1 8.48 9.81 -2.09
N GLY A 2 8.35 10.25 -3.35
CA GLY A 2 9.50 10.43 -4.25
C GLY A 2 10.59 11.42 -3.80
N GLY A 3 10.24 12.49 -3.07
CA GLY A 3 11.24 13.43 -2.54
C GLY A 3 12.19 12.80 -1.51
N VAL A 4 11.69 11.86 -0.70
CA VAL A 4 12.52 11.10 0.25
C VAL A 4 13.42 10.13 -0.49
N MET A 5 12.90 9.39 -1.48
CA MET A 5 13.68 8.49 -2.34
C MET A 5 14.88 9.21 -2.98
N ALA A 6 14.61 10.33 -3.67
CA ALA A 6 15.65 11.10 -4.36
C ALA A 6 16.75 11.59 -3.40
N LYS A 7 16.35 12.01 -2.19
CA LYS A 7 17.30 12.53 -1.20
C LYS A 7 18.17 11.44 -0.58
N VAL A 8 17.60 10.26 -0.30
CA VAL A 8 18.33 9.09 0.20
C VAL A 8 19.31 8.59 -0.86
N ALA A 9 18.87 8.43 -2.11
CA ALA A 9 19.72 8.00 -3.21
C ALA A 9 20.93 8.92 -3.45
N SER A 10 20.76 10.24 -3.24
CA SER A 10 21.84 11.22 -3.49
C SER A 10 22.73 11.53 -2.29
N THR A 11 22.45 10.99 -1.10
CA THR A 11 23.13 11.41 0.15
C THR A 11 23.64 10.18 0.89
N ALA A 12 24.95 9.93 0.82
CA ALA A 12 25.58 8.80 1.50
C ALA A 12 25.28 8.81 3.01
N GLY A 13 24.81 7.66 3.53
CA GLY A 13 24.46 7.48 4.93
C GLY A 13 23.08 8.02 5.35
N ALA A 14 22.30 8.59 4.43
CA ALA A 14 20.94 9.01 4.74
C ALA A 14 19.99 7.81 4.92
N ILE A 15 18.99 7.98 5.78
CA ILE A 15 17.90 7.02 6.00
C ILE A 15 16.56 7.75 5.86
N GLY A 16 15.56 7.06 5.31
CA GLY A 16 14.20 7.58 5.16
C GLY A 16 13.18 6.45 5.14
N TYR A 17 11.91 6.80 5.27
CA TYR A 17 10.78 5.88 5.12
C TYR A 17 10.00 6.26 3.87
N VAL A 18 9.61 5.26 3.10
CA VAL A 18 8.88 5.42 1.84
C VAL A 18 7.81 4.34 1.74
N SER A 19 6.80 4.60 0.91
CA SER A 19 5.83 3.58 0.54
C SER A 19 6.52 2.48 -0.29
N LEU A 20 6.03 1.24 -0.17
CA LEU A 20 6.62 0.08 -0.85
C LEU A 20 6.56 0.20 -2.38
N ASP A 21 5.49 0.80 -2.91
CA ASP A 21 5.22 0.99 -4.34
C ASP A 21 6.23 1.92 -5.06
N VAL A 22 6.97 2.75 -4.32
CA VAL A 22 7.97 3.66 -4.90
C VAL A 22 9.40 3.15 -4.79
N LEU A 23 9.61 1.96 -4.23
CA LEU A 23 10.94 1.39 -4.05
C LEU A 23 11.51 0.98 -5.42
N ASP A 24 12.78 1.30 -5.65
CA ASP A 24 13.54 0.88 -6.82
C ASP A 24 15.00 0.59 -6.43
N ASP A 25 15.82 0.23 -7.42
CA ASP A 25 17.22 -0.14 -7.21
C ASP A 25 18.14 1.05 -6.86
N SER A 26 17.61 2.28 -6.76
CA SER A 26 18.42 3.47 -6.40
C SER A 26 18.72 3.57 -4.90
N VAL A 27 18.03 2.78 -4.07
CA VAL A 27 18.22 2.72 -2.62
C VAL A 27 18.26 1.27 -2.14
N THR A 28 18.70 1.05 -0.91
CA THR A 28 18.66 -0.27 -0.28
C THR A 28 17.51 -0.31 0.74
N ALA A 29 16.56 -1.22 0.52
CA ALA A 29 15.53 -1.51 1.51
C ALA A 29 16.14 -2.27 2.71
N VAL A 30 15.92 -1.77 3.92
CA VAL A 30 16.34 -2.45 5.15
C VAL A 30 15.26 -3.42 5.61
N GLN A 31 15.69 -4.61 6.03
CA GLN A 31 14.80 -5.54 6.73
C GLN A 31 14.51 -5.02 8.13
N LEU A 32 13.28 -5.22 8.59
CA LEU A 32 12.90 -4.94 9.98
C LEU A 32 12.74 -6.29 10.68
N GLU A 33 13.53 -6.50 11.75
CA GLU A 33 13.55 -7.75 12.51
C GLU A 33 13.79 -9.01 11.66
N GLY A 34 14.58 -8.88 10.59
CA GLY A 34 14.88 -9.98 9.66
C GLY A 34 13.74 -10.30 8.68
N VAL A 35 12.70 -9.45 8.62
CA VAL A 35 11.58 -9.58 7.69
C VAL A 35 11.70 -8.54 6.56
N GLU A 36 11.62 -9.03 5.33
CA GLU A 36 11.58 -8.20 4.13
C GLU A 36 10.19 -7.59 3.91
N ALA A 37 10.15 -6.34 3.42
CA ALA A 37 8.93 -5.64 3.08
C ALA A 37 8.34 -6.16 1.75
N THR A 38 7.79 -7.37 1.73
CA THR A 38 7.13 -7.94 0.55
C THR A 38 5.60 -7.98 0.71
N PRO A 39 4.83 -8.00 -0.38
CA PRO A 39 3.38 -8.17 -0.31
C PRO A 39 2.97 -9.41 0.50
N GLU A 40 3.70 -10.52 0.35
CA GLU A 40 3.45 -11.77 1.07
C GLU A 40 3.68 -11.61 2.58
N ASN A 41 4.79 -10.99 2.99
CA ASN A 41 5.09 -10.78 4.41
C ASN A 41 4.12 -9.79 5.07
N ILE A 42 3.63 -8.80 4.32
CA ILE A 42 2.61 -7.86 4.80
C ILE A 42 1.27 -8.57 4.97
N LYS A 43 0.81 -9.34 3.96
CA LYS A 43 -0.43 -10.13 4.04
C LYS A 43 -0.37 -11.16 5.17
N ALA A 44 0.79 -11.78 5.41
CA ALA A 44 0.99 -12.72 6.50
C ALA A 44 1.10 -12.07 7.89
N GLY A 45 1.19 -10.73 7.98
CA GLY A 45 1.39 -10.01 9.25
C GLY A 45 2.82 -10.09 9.81
N ASN A 46 3.76 -10.71 9.08
CA ASN A 46 5.16 -10.81 9.49
C ASN A 46 5.87 -9.46 9.39
N TYR A 47 5.52 -8.63 8.40
CA TYR A 47 6.04 -7.27 8.27
C TYR A 47 5.13 -6.29 9.02
N PHE A 48 5.54 -5.93 10.23
CA PHE A 48 4.70 -5.16 11.17
C PHE A 48 4.44 -3.71 10.74
N LEU A 49 5.29 -3.11 9.91
CA LEU A 49 5.16 -1.72 9.49
C LEU A 49 4.26 -1.58 8.27
N SER A 50 2.98 -1.88 8.45
CA SER A 50 1.94 -1.75 7.43
C SER A 50 0.72 -1.02 7.98
N ARG A 51 -0.11 -0.47 7.10
CA ARG A 51 -1.37 0.18 7.47
C ARG A 51 -2.43 -0.05 6.39
N PRO A 52 -3.72 -0.18 6.77
CA PRO A 52 -4.78 -0.27 5.79
C PRO A 52 -4.97 1.07 5.07
N PHE A 53 -5.39 1.00 3.81
CA PHE A 53 -5.99 2.14 3.13
C PHE A 53 -7.45 2.21 3.54
N VAL A 54 -7.84 3.29 4.19
CA VAL A 54 -9.18 3.46 4.74
C VAL A 54 -10.01 4.32 3.79
N MET A 55 -11.19 3.81 3.44
CA MET A 55 -12.26 4.59 2.81
C MET A 55 -13.32 4.89 3.86
N ALA A 56 -13.81 6.13 3.88
CA ALA A 56 -14.78 6.59 4.87
C ALA A 56 -16.06 7.09 4.19
N THR A 57 -17.20 6.62 4.69
CA THR A 57 -18.54 7.11 4.34
C THR A 57 -19.21 7.74 5.55
N LYS A 58 -20.25 8.54 5.33
CA LYS A 58 -21.07 9.09 6.42
C LYS A 58 -22.21 8.10 6.71
N GLY A 59 -21.99 7.21 7.67
CA GLY A 59 -22.90 6.08 7.93
C GLY A 59 -22.50 4.83 7.14
N GLU A 60 -23.34 3.81 7.20
CA GLU A 60 -23.08 2.52 6.55
C GLU A 60 -23.10 2.65 5.02
N ILE A 61 -22.35 1.79 4.32
CA ILE A 61 -22.30 1.78 2.84
C ILE A 61 -23.69 1.54 2.24
N SER A 62 -24.47 0.65 2.85
CA SER A 62 -25.86 0.34 2.44
C SER A 62 -26.83 1.51 2.56
N GLU A 63 -26.50 2.54 3.34
CA GLU A 63 -27.29 3.76 3.49
C GLU A 63 -26.88 4.86 2.51
N GLN A 64 -25.79 4.66 1.77
CA GLN A 64 -25.32 5.62 0.77
C GLN A 64 -26.15 5.54 -0.52
N ASN A 65 -25.97 6.48 -1.44
CA ASN A 65 -26.62 6.41 -2.74
C ASN A 65 -26.08 5.25 -3.60
N GLU A 66 -26.83 4.89 -4.65
CA GLU A 66 -26.52 3.77 -5.54
C GLU A 66 -25.13 3.87 -6.19
N LEU A 67 -24.64 5.08 -6.51
CA LEU A 67 -23.32 5.26 -7.11
C LEU A 67 -22.19 4.93 -6.12
N VAL A 68 -22.36 5.30 -4.85
CA VAL A 68 -21.39 4.95 -3.80
C VAL A 68 -21.40 3.45 -3.57
N GLN A 69 -22.57 2.84 -3.46
CA GLN A 69 -22.69 1.38 -3.30
C GLN A 69 -22.00 0.64 -4.46
N ALA A 70 -22.30 1.01 -5.71
CA ALA A 70 -21.70 0.43 -6.89
C ALA A 70 -20.17 0.60 -6.95
N PHE A 71 -19.64 1.73 -6.44
CA PHE A 71 -18.20 1.94 -6.36
C PHE A 71 -17.52 0.99 -5.38
N PHE A 72 -18.10 0.79 -4.19
CA PHE A 72 -17.58 -0.17 -3.22
C PHE A 72 -17.70 -1.62 -3.74
N GLU A 73 -18.79 -1.97 -4.42
CA GLU A 73 -18.94 -3.27 -5.11
C GLU A 73 -17.85 -3.47 -6.17
N TYR A 74 -17.57 -2.45 -6.98
CA TYR A 74 -16.50 -2.51 -7.98
C TYR A 74 -15.13 -2.71 -7.33
N ILE A 75 -14.80 -1.97 -6.28
CA ILE A 75 -13.52 -2.12 -5.56
C ILE A 75 -13.36 -3.53 -4.99
N SER A 76 -14.44 -4.12 -4.47
CA SER A 76 -14.45 -5.49 -3.94
C SER A 76 -14.50 -6.59 -5.02
N SER A 77 -14.75 -6.24 -6.27
CA SER A 77 -14.79 -7.18 -7.39
C SER A 77 -13.39 -7.66 -7.80
N GLU A 78 -13.32 -8.76 -8.56
CA GLU A 78 -12.06 -9.27 -9.11
C GLU A 78 -11.34 -8.24 -10.00
N GLU A 79 -12.10 -7.45 -10.76
CA GLU A 79 -11.55 -6.37 -11.59
C GLU A 79 -10.92 -5.28 -10.71
N GLY A 80 -11.61 -4.86 -9.65
CA GLY A 80 -11.10 -3.90 -8.68
C GLY A 80 -9.84 -4.38 -7.98
N LYS A 81 -9.83 -5.64 -7.52
CA LYS A 81 -8.67 -6.28 -6.88
C LYS A 81 -7.48 -6.36 -7.84
N THR A 82 -7.69 -6.77 -9.09
CA THR A 82 -6.65 -6.84 -10.12
C THR A 82 -6.03 -5.46 -10.39
N LEU A 83 -6.86 -4.41 -10.46
CA LEU A 83 -6.39 -3.04 -10.65
C LEU A 83 -5.53 -2.57 -9.47
N ILE A 84 -5.95 -2.85 -8.23
CA ILE A 84 -5.18 -2.52 -7.02
C ILE A 84 -3.81 -3.18 -7.04
N GLU A 85 -3.72 -4.46 -7.41
CA GLU A 85 -2.45 -5.17 -7.52
C GLU A 85 -1.56 -4.59 -8.62
N SER A 86 -2.14 -4.15 -9.74
CA SER A 86 -1.39 -3.59 -10.88
C SER A 86 -0.62 -2.30 -10.54
N VAL A 87 -1.03 -1.58 -9.48
CA VAL A 87 -0.36 -0.36 -9.00
C VAL A 87 0.51 -0.62 -7.76
N GLY A 88 0.80 -1.89 -7.44
CA GLY A 88 1.69 -2.27 -6.34
C GLY A 88 1.05 -2.21 -4.95
N LEU A 89 -0.28 -2.13 -4.88
CA LEU A 89 -1.01 -2.17 -3.62
C LEU A 89 -1.51 -3.58 -3.29
N ILE A 90 -1.90 -3.78 -2.04
CA ILE A 90 -2.34 -5.05 -1.49
C ILE A 90 -3.86 -4.98 -1.32
N PRO A 91 -4.66 -5.79 -2.04
CA PRO A 91 -6.10 -5.84 -1.85
C PRO A 91 -6.46 -6.29 -0.44
N ALA A 92 -7.52 -5.72 0.11
CA ALA A 92 -8.14 -6.24 1.33
C ALA A 92 -8.90 -7.53 1.00
N ASP A 93 -8.87 -8.50 1.92
CA ASP A 93 -9.63 -9.75 1.85
C ASP A 93 -11.13 -9.52 2.03
#